data_AF-A0A1C5MKE7-F1
#
_entry.id   AF-A0A1C5MKE7-F1
#
_cell.length_a   1.000
_cell.length_b   1.000
_cell.length_c   1.000
_cell.angle_alpha   90.00
_cell.angle_beta   90.00
_cell.angle_gamma   90.00
#
_symmetry.space_group_name_H-M   'P 1'
#
loop_
_entity.id
_entity.type
_entity.pdbx_description
1 polymer ?
#
loop_
_entity_poly.entity_id
_entity_poly.type
_entity_poly.pdbx_seq_one_letter_code
_entity_poly.pdbx_strand_id
1 'polypeptide(L)'
;MRNGMMKRAAALLLAATMTVPAYAVYAEDNTQIEAEAEAAEAEAKAEAERQAAEAAAQAEAERQAAEAAAQAEAERQAAEAAAQAEAERQAAEAAAQAEAEKQAAEAAAQAEAERQAAEAAAQTEAATEAQTEAQTEAAETEAQTEATEAEEYQTSFKFENDEVVIVVKTSEEAKLGKDTKLTAKKLEEGSEKYEAAKAATINSLGSSEEELYSFYEIGFEKDGKELDVQDSHMTVNVTFKNEASAVQVKDGVAKRL
;
A
#
# COMPACT_ATOMS: atom_id res chain seq x y z
N MET A 1 -81.91 56.42 5.80
CA MET A 1 -83.27 56.51 6.39
C MET A 1 -83.17 56.50 7.91
N ARG A 2 -84.10 57.20 8.59
CA ARG A 2 -84.24 57.50 10.03
C ARG A 2 -83.68 58.88 10.39
N ASN A 3 -84.50 59.91 10.15
CA ASN A 3 -85.44 60.52 11.12
C ASN A 3 -84.64 61.30 12.20
N GLY A 4 -84.65 62.63 12.25
CA GLY A 4 -85.82 63.48 12.16
C GLY A 4 -86.55 63.45 13.50
N MET A 5 -86.21 64.38 14.41
CA MET A 5 -87.16 64.85 15.42
C MET A 5 -86.66 66.14 16.07
N MET A 6 -87.33 67.23 15.67
CA MET A 6 -87.42 68.46 16.43
C MET A 6 -87.92 68.17 17.85
N LYS A 7 -87.36 68.85 18.85
CA LYS A 7 -88.14 69.34 19.99
C LYS A 7 -87.74 70.78 20.29
N ARG A 8 -88.51 71.68 19.69
CA ARG A 8 -88.67 73.07 20.12
C ARG A 8 -89.25 73.05 21.54
N ALA A 9 -88.56 73.65 22.51
CA ALA A 9 -89.15 74.06 23.79
C ALA A 9 -89.30 75.59 23.71
N ALA A 10 -90.50 76.08 23.39
CA ALA A 10 -91.56 76.42 24.33
C ALA A 10 -91.26 77.75 25.04
N ALA A 11 -91.91 78.78 24.50
CA ALA A 11 -91.97 80.13 25.00
C ALA A 11 -92.55 80.19 26.43
N LEU A 12 -91.99 81.07 27.25
CA LEU A 12 -92.62 81.57 28.46
C LEU A 12 -92.54 83.10 28.42
N LEU A 13 -93.47 83.68 27.66
CA LEU A 13 -93.63 85.11 27.46
C LEU A 13 -94.51 85.65 28.59
N LEU A 14 -93.88 85.97 29.72
CA LEU A 14 -94.54 86.58 30.87
C LEU A 14 -94.34 88.10 30.77
N ALA A 15 -95.29 88.76 30.12
CA ALA A 15 -95.36 90.21 30.02
C ALA A 15 -95.75 90.79 31.40
N ALA A 16 -94.78 91.37 32.11
CA ALA A 16 -95.03 92.26 33.24
C ALA A 16 -94.71 93.70 32.82
N THR A 17 -95.75 94.46 32.48
CA THR A 17 -95.64 95.89 32.23
C THR A 17 -95.46 96.62 33.56
N MET A 18 -94.21 96.86 33.96
CA MET A 18 -93.87 97.88 34.94
C MET A 18 -93.29 99.10 34.23
N THR A 19 -94.07 100.18 34.25
CA THR A 19 -93.62 101.52 33.88
C THR A 19 -92.61 102.00 34.91
N VAL A 20 -91.33 102.05 34.52
CA VAL A 20 -90.22 102.61 35.32
C VAL A 20 -89.67 103.85 34.58
N PRO A 21 -89.40 104.97 35.26
CA PRO A 21 -88.93 106.19 34.62
C PRO A 21 -87.51 106.02 34.08
N ALA A 22 -87.29 106.57 32.89
CA ALA A 22 -86.10 106.41 32.08
C ALA A 22 -84.92 107.31 32.49
N TYR A 23 -83.72 106.87 32.10
CA TYR A 23 -82.43 107.57 32.06
C TYR A 23 -81.62 107.72 33.38
N ALA A 24 -81.02 106.61 33.84
CA ALA A 24 -79.71 106.60 34.52
C ALA A 24 -79.16 105.18 34.78
N VAL A 25 -80.02 104.16 34.85
CA VAL A 25 -79.64 102.79 35.30
C VAL A 25 -79.10 101.89 34.16
N TYR A 26 -79.20 102.28 32.88
CA TYR A 26 -78.85 101.42 31.74
C TYR A 26 -77.36 101.42 31.32
N ALA A 27 -76.54 102.36 31.82
CA ALA A 27 -75.15 102.45 31.38
C ALA A 27 -74.21 101.52 32.17
N GLU A 28 -74.45 101.35 33.47
CA GLU A 28 -73.59 100.55 34.35
C GLU A 28 -73.77 99.04 34.10
N ASP A 29 -75.01 98.58 33.89
CA ASP A 29 -75.33 97.18 33.56
C ASP A 29 -74.69 96.74 32.23
N ASN A 30 -74.67 97.59 31.21
CA ASN A 30 -74.08 97.23 29.91
C ASN A 30 -72.56 97.07 29.99
N THR A 31 -71.88 97.90 30.78
CA THR A 31 -70.42 97.79 30.99
C THR A 31 -70.01 96.58 31.84
N GLN A 32 -70.84 96.16 32.79
CA GLN A 32 -70.57 94.97 33.61
C GLN A 32 -70.77 93.68 32.80
N ILE A 33 -71.80 93.62 31.95
CA ILE A 33 -72.04 92.50 31.02
C ILE A 33 -70.90 92.35 30.01
N GLU A 34 -70.39 93.47 29.46
CA GLU A 34 -69.23 93.44 28.55
C GLU A 34 -67.96 92.93 29.25
N ALA A 35 -67.71 93.35 30.50
CA ALA A 35 -66.57 92.89 31.28
C ALA A 35 -66.67 91.38 31.66
N GLU A 36 -67.86 90.89 31.99
CA GLU A 36 -68.10 89.46 32.25
C GLU A 36 -67.96 88.62 30.97
N ALA A 37 -68.40 89.13 29.81
CA ALA A 37 -68.22 88.47 28.53
C ALA A 37 -66.74 88.36 28.12
N GLU A 38 -65.96 89.44 28.31
CA GLU A 38 -64.51 89.44 28.05
C GLU A 38 -63.76 88.48 29.00
N ALA A 39 -64.15 88.44 30.29
CA ALA A 39 -63.60 87.49 31.25
C ALA A 39 -63.91 86.03 30.89
N ALA A 40 -65.15 85.74 30.47
CA ALA A 40 -65.55 84.42 30.02
C ALA A 40 -64.84 84.00 28.72
N GLU A 41 -64.62 84.91 27.78
CA GLU A 41 -63.84 84.65 26.56
C GLU A 41 -62.37 84.38 26.89
N ALA A 42 -61.78 85.14 27.81
CA ALA A 42 -60.42 84.92 28.28
C ALA A 42 -60.26 83.56 28.98
N GLU A 43 -61.22 83.15 29.81
CA GLU A 43 -61.22 81.84 30.46
C GLU A 43 -61.38 80.70 29.45
N ALA A 44 -62.30 80.82 28.48
CA ALA A 44 -62.48 79.83 27.42
C ALA A 44 -61.23 79.69 26.55
N LYS A 45 -60.55 80.80 26.24
CA LYS A 45 -59.28 80.78 25.49
C LYS A 45 -58.17 80.12 26.31
N ALA A 46 -58.05 80.44 27.60
CA ALA A 46 -57.06 79.82 28.48
C ALA A 46 -57.29 78.30 28.64
N GLU A 47 -58.56 77.87 28.73
CA GLU A 47 -58.91 76.44 28.76
C GLU A 47 -58.55 75.74 27.44
N ALA A 48 -58.86 76.36 26.30
CA ALA A 48 -58.49 75.82 24.99
C ALA A 48 -56.97 75.71 24.80
N GLU A 49 -56.20 76.70 25.24
CA GLU A 49 -54.73 76.66 25.24
C GLU A 49 -54.19 75.55 26.15
N ARG A 50 -54.79 75.35 27.34
CA ARG A 50 -54.41 74.25 28.23
C ARG A 50 -54.67 72.88 27.60
N GLN A 51 -55.84 72.68 26.98
CA GLN A 51 -56.18 71.42 26.30
C GLN A 51 -55.25 71.16 25.11
N ALA A 52 -54.90 72.19 24.33
CA ALA A 52 -53.95 72.06 23.23
C ALA A 52 -52.54 71.69 23.72
N ALA A 53 -52.09 72.28 24.83
CA ALA A 53 -50.80 71.95 25.44
C ALA A 53 -50.76 70.52 25.99
N GLU A 54 -51.84 70.05 26.63
CA GLU A 54 -51.97 68.69 27.12
C GLU A 54 -51.97 67.67 25.98
N ALA A 55 -52.72 67.93 24.90
CA ALA A 55 -52.73 67.09 23.71
C ALA A 55 -51.36 67.03 23.03
N ALA A 56 -50.64 68.16 22.95
CA ALA A 56 -49.28 68.20 22.41
C ALA A 56 -48.29 67.39 23.27
N ALA A 57 -48.37 67.50 24.60
CA ALA A 57 -47.55 66.73 25.52
C ALA A 57 -47.82 65.22 25.43
N GLN A 58 -49.10 64.82 25.31
CA GLN A 58 -49.47 63.42 25.12
C GLN A 58 -48.93 62.88 23.78
N ALA A 59 -49.08 63.64 22.69
CA ALA A 59 -48.57 63.23 21.38
C ALA A 59 -47.04 63.08 21.37
N GLU A 60 -46.32 63.97 22.07
CA GLU A 60 -44.86 63.85 22.23
C GLU A 60 -44.47 62.62 23.06
N ALA A 61 -45.17 62.34 24.15
CA ALA A 61 -44.94 61.16 24.97
C ALA A 61 -45.19 59.86 24.19
N GLU A 62 -46.27 59.80 23.41
CA GLU A 62 -46.57 58.65 22.53
C GLU A 62 -45.49 58.46 21.46
N ARG A 63 -44.99 59.55 20.85
CA ARG A 63 -43.88 59.48 19.89
C ARG A 63 -42.61 58.92 20.54
N GLN A 64 -42.24 59.41 21.72
CA GLN A 64 -41.05 58.94 22.44
C GLN A 64 -41.19 57.46 22.84
N ALA A 65 -42.38 57.03 23.27
CA ALA A 65 -42.64 55.63 23.60
C ALA A 65 -42.54 54.73 22.35
N ALA A 66 -43.07 55.18 21.21
CA ALA A 66 -42.97 54.45 19.94
C ALA A 66 -41.52 54.33 19.45
N GLU A 67 -40.73 55.41 19.55
CA GLU A 67 -39.31 55.41 19.19
C GLU A 67 -38.50 54.46 20.08
N ALA A 68 -38.73 54.49 21.40
CA ALA A 68 -38.08 53.57 22.34
C ALA A 68 -38.45 52.11 22.07
N ALA A 69 -39.72 51.83 21.75
CA ALA A 69 -40.17 50.48 21.38
C ALA A 69 -39.51 50.00 20.08
N ALA A 70 -39.42 50.86 19.06
CA ALA A 70 -38.77 50.54 17.79
C ALA A 70 -37.27 50.27 17.97
N GLN A 71 -36.59 51.07 18.80
CA GLN A 71 -35.18 50.84 19.12
C GLN A 71 -34.98 49.51 19.86
N ALA A 72 -35.80 49.21 20.87
CA ALA A 72 -35.71 47.96 21.61
C ALA A 72 -35.96 46.73 20.71
N GLU A 73 -36.90 46.83 19.75
CA GLU A 73 -37.13 45.78 18.77
C GLU A 73 -35.94 45.59 17.82
N ALA A 74 -35.35 46.69 17.33
CA ALA A 74 -34.17 46.64 16.48
C ALA A 74 -32.97 46.02 17.21
N GLU A 75 -32.73 46.38 18.47
CA GLU A 75 -31.68 45.79 19.31
C GLU A 75 -31.90 44.28 19.53
N ARG A 76 -33.16 43.86 19.78
CA ARG A 76 -33.50 42.44 19.92
C ARG A 76 -33.21 41.67 18.63
N GLN A 77 -33.63 42.19 17.48
CA GLN A 77 -33.40 41.55 16.18
C GLN A 77 -31.90 41.45 15.87
N ALA A 78 -31.12 42.50 16.17
CA ALA A 78 -29.67 42.47 16.00
C ALA A 78 -28.99 41.43 16.92
N ALA A 79 -29.43 41.31 18.17
CA ALA A 79 -28.92 40.31 19.11
C ALA A 79 -29.26 38.88 18.66
N GLU A 80 -30.47 38.64 18.18
CA GLU A 80 -30.89 37.34 17.65
C GLU A 80 -30.08 36.94 16.42
N ALA A 81 -29.89 37.87 15.47
CA ALA A 81 -29.06 37.65 14.29
C ALA A 81 -27.60 37.35 14.66
N ALA A 82 -27.04 38.07 15.64
CA ALA A 82 -25.68 37.81 16.13
C ALA A 82 -25.55 36.43 16.79
N ALA A 83 -26.53 36.03 17.60
CA ALA A 83 -26.55 34.72 18.25
C ALA A 83 -26.67 33.58 17.22
N GLN A 84 -27.51 33.76 16.19
CA GLN A 84 -27.63 32.78 15.11
C GLN A 84 -26.31 32.65 14.33
N ALA A 85 -25.68 33.76 13.96
CA ALA A 85 -24.40 33.75 13.25
C ALA A 85 -23.29 33.08 14.07
N GLU A 86 -23.26 33.30 15.38
CA GLU A 86 -22.31 32.62 16.26
C GLU A 86 -22.56 31.11 16.35
N ALA A 87 -23.82 30.69 16.46
CA ALA A 87 -24.19 29.27 16.48
C ALA A 87 -23.82 28.58 15.16
N GLU A 88 -24.09 29.21 14.02
CA GLU A 88 -23.69 28.70 12.70
C GLU A 88 -22.17 28.56 12.57
N ARG A 89 -21.41 29.56 13.05
CA ARG A 89 -19.94 29.49 13.07
C ARG A 89 -19.44 28.32 13.92
N GLN A 90 -19.97 28.14 15.12
CA GLN A 90 -19.57 27.05 16.01
C GLN A 90 -19.91 25.68 15.40
N ALA A 91 -21.07 25.54 14.76
CA ALA A 91 -21.45 24.32 14.07
C ALA A 91 -20.51 24.00 12.88
N ALA A 92 -20.14 25.02 12.10
CA ALA A 92 -19.20 24.86 10.99
C ALA A 92 -17.79 24.46 11.48
N GLU A 93 -17.31 25.07 12.56
CA GLU A 93 -16.02 24.74 13.17
C GLU A 93 -16.00 23.29 13.71
N ALA A 94 -17.05 22.88 14.41
CA ALA A 94 -17.19 21.50 14.89
C ALA A 94 -17.24 20.48 13.75
N ALA A 95 -17.95 20.79 12.66
CA ALA A 95 -17.99 19.95 11.47
C ALA A 95 -16.62 19.82 10.79
N ALA A 96 -15.89 20.93 10.66
CA ALA A 96 -14.54 20.93 10.09
C ALA A 96 -13.55 20.13 10.95
N GLN A 97 -13.64 20.24 12.28
CA GLN A 97 -12.81 19.45 13.19
C GLN A 97 -13.12 17.95 13.06
N ALA A 98 -14.39 17.57 13.04
CA ALA A 98 -14.78 16.16 12.88
C ALA A 98 -14.31 15.57 11.54
N GLU A 99 -14.36 16.35 10.46
CA GLU A 99 -13.83 15.94 9.17
C GLU A 99 -12.31 15.74 9.20
N ALA A 100 -11.58 16.68 9.81
CA ALA A 100 -10.12 16.57 9.98
C ALA A 100 -9.72 15.34 10.82
N GLU A 101 -10.43 15.08 11.91
CA GLU A 101 -10.22 13.89 12.75
C GLU A 101 -10.47 12.59 11.97
N LYS A 102 -11.53 12.55 11.16
CA LYS A 102 -11.83 11.40 10.30
C LYS A 102 -10.70 11.16 9.28
N GLN A 103 -10.25 12.21 8.59
CA GLN A 103 -9.15 12.11 7.62
C GLN A 103 -7.85 11.63 8.29
N ALA A 104 -7.53 12.13 9.48
CA ALA A 104 -6.37 11.68 10.25
C ALA A 104 -6.48 10.21 10.66
N ALA A 105 -7.66 9.76 11.09
CA ALA A 105 -7.91 8.36 11.44
C ALA A 105 -7.79 7.43 10.22
N GLU A 106 -8.30 7.85 9.06
CA GLU A 106 -8.19 7.10 7.80
C GLU A 106 -6.74 6.96 7.34
N ALA A 107 -5.96 8.06 7.40
CA ALA A 107 -4.53 8.03 7.09
C ALA A 107 -3.74 7.12 8.05
N ALA A 108 -4.06 7.16 9.35
CA ALA A 108 -3.43 6.27 10.33
C ALA A 108 -3.76 4.79 10.07
N ALA A 109 -5.00 4.47 9.74
CA ALA A 109 -5.43 3.12 9.40
C ALA A 109 -4.73 2.61 8.13
N GLN A 110 -4.58 3.47 7.10
CA GLN A 110 -3.85 3.12 5.89
C GLN A 110 -2.36 2.83 6.19
N ALA A 111 -1.71 3.69 6.97
CA ALA A 111 -0.31 3.50 7.34
C ALA A 111 -0.10 2.20 8.15
N GLU A 112 -1.04 1.86 9.03
CA GLU A 112 -1.01 0.59 9.75
C GLU A 112 -1.19 -0.62 8.82
N ALA A 113 -2.12 -0.55 7.87
CA ALA A 113 -2.32 -1.61 6.88
C ALA A 113 -1.07 -1.81 6.01
N GLU A 114 -0.42 -0.73 5.57
CA GLU A 114 0.84 -0.78 4.83
C GLU A 114 1.97 -1.41 5.66
N ARG A 115 2.07 -1.06 6.95
CA ARG A 115 3.05 -1.68 7.87
C ARG A 115 2.81 -3.19 8.01
N GLN A 116 1.56 -3.61 8.19
CA GLN A 116 1.21 -5.03 8.31
C GLN A 116 1.51 -5.80 7.01
N ALA A 117 1.22 -5.20 5.85
CA ALA A 117 1.55 -5.79 4.56
C ALA A 117 3.07 -5.95 4.37
N ALA A 118 3.86 -4.93 4.74
CA ALA A 118 5.31 -4.99 4.69
C ALA A 118 5.88 -6.06 5.65
N GLU A 119 5.34 -6.18 6.86
CA GLU A 119 5.74 -7.20 7.82
C GLU A 119 5.41 -8.62 7.32
N ALA A 120 4.23 -8.82 6.73
CA ALA A 120 3.85 -10.09 6.12
C ALA A 120 4.76 -10.47 4.94
N ALA A 121 5.12 -9.49 4.10
CA ALA A 121 6.08 -9.69 3.01
C ALA A 121 7.46 -10.10 3.56
N ALA A 122 7.97 -9.40 4.58
CA ALA A 122 9.25 -9.72 5.21
C ALA A 122 9.25 -11.12 5.88
N GLN A 123 8.15 -11.51 6.53
CA GLN A 123 8.02 -12.86 7.09
C GLN A 123 8.00 -13.93 5.99
N THR A 124 7.36 -13.63 4.86
CA THR A 124 7.34 -14.54 3.71
C THR A 124 8.73 -14.70 3.13
N GLU A 125 9.44 -13.59 2.90
CA GLU A 125 10.83 -13.58 2.43
C GLU A 125 11.74 -14.39 3.37
N ALA A 126 11.70 -14.10 4.68
CA ALA A 126 12.47 -14.82 5.69
C ALA A 126 12.12 -16.32 5.74
N ALA A 127 10.85 -16.69 5.54
CA ALA A 127 10.44 -18.10 5.46
C ALA A 127 10.99 -18.78 4.19
N THR A 128 11.00 -18.10 3.05
CA THR A 128 11.64 -18.61 1.82
C THR A 128 13.15 -18.74 1.97
N GLU A 129 13.82 -17.76 2.60
CA GLU A 129 15.25 -17.83 2.88
C GLU A 129 15.57 -18.99 3.82
N ALA A 130 14.84 -19.13 4.93
CA ALA A 130 14.99 -20.25 5.85
C ALA A 130 14.68 -21.61 5.20
N GLN A 131 13.68 -21.69 4.31
CA GLN A 131 13.41 -22.91 3.53
C GLN A 131 14.53 -23.22 2.53
N THR A 132 15.13 -22.20 1.94
CA THR A 132 16.26 -22.35 1.00
C THR A 132 17.49 -22.82 1.76
N GLU A 133 17.82 -22.19 2.88
CA GLU A 133 18.91 -22.59 3.76
C GLU A 133 18.69 -24.02 4.29
N ALA A 134 17.50 -24.36 4.79
CA ALA A 134 17.18 -25.72 5.24
C ALA A 134 17.25 -26.77 4.11
N GLN A 135 16.88 -26.43 2.87
CA GLN A 135 17.06 -27.33 1.73
C GLN A 135 18.53 -27.47 1.33
N THR A 136 19.32 -26.40 1.45
CA THR A 136 20.75 -26.43 1.17
C THR A 136 21.48 -27.25 2.23
N GLU A 137 21.14 -27.06 3.51
CA GLU A 137 21.68 -27.79 4.64
C GLU A 137 21.19 -29.26 4.66
N ALA A 138 19.94 -29.54 4.24
CA ALA A 138 19.47 -30.91 4.04
C ALA A 138 20.14 -31.59 2.84
N ALA A 139 20.44 -30.86 1.75
CA ALA A 139 21.21 -31.40 0.62
C ALA A 139 22.67 -31.66 1.02
N GLU A 140 23.28 -30.79 1.84
CA GLU A 140 24.61 -31.03 2.42
C GLU A 140 24.59 -32.17 3.45
N THR A 141 23.53 -32.30 4.25
CA THR A 141 23.38 -33.38 5.23
C THR A 141 23.07 -34.71 4.57
N GLU A 142 22.25 -34.76 3.51
CA GLU A 142 22.04 -35.97 2.69
C GLU A 142 23.33 -36.36 1.97
N ALA A 143 24.10 -35.40 1.46
CA ALA A 143 25.45 -35.64 0.94
C ALA A 143 26.45 -36.11 2.02
N GLN A 144 26.17 -35.85 3.30
CA GLN A 144 27.03 -36.26 4.43
C GLN A 144 26.54 -37.55 5.13
N THR A 145 25.25 -37.91 5.05
CA THR A 145 24.71 -39.20 5.50
C THR A 145 24.80 -40.30 4.43
N GLU A 146 25.04 -39.94 3.17
CA GLU A 146 25.50 -40.86 2.13
C GLU A 146 27.04 -40.86 1.96
N ALA A 147 27.77 -40.40 3.00
CA ALA A 147 29.23 -40.46 3.09
C ALA A 147 29.70 -41.42 4.20
N THR A 148 29.20 -42.65 4.16
CA THR A 148 29.93 -43.87 4.58
C THR A 148 29.62 -44.89 3.49
N GLU A 149 30.38 -45.02 2.41
CA GLU A 149 31.80 -45.31 2.29
C GLU A 149 32.22 -44.78 0.91
N ALA A 150 33.03 -43.71 0.86
CA ALA A 150 33.58 -43.24 -0.42
C ALA A 150 34.61 -44.27 -0.89
N GLU A 151 34.16 -45.24 -1.68
CA GLU A 151 35.02 -46.13 -2.45
C GLU A 151 35.92 -45.26 -3.35
N GLU A 152 37.17 -45.01 -2.93
CA GLU A 152 38.13 -44.34 -3.78
C GLU A 152 38.47 -45.28 -4.95
N TYR A 153 38.09 -44.87 -6.15
CA TYR A 153 38.42 -45.59 -7.38
C TYR A 153 39.82 -45.23 -7.87
N GLN A 154 40.55 -46.24 -8.32
CA GLN A 154 41.81 -46.06 -9.02
C GLN A 154 41.56 -46.00 -10.53
N THR A 155 42.03 -44.93 -11.17
CA THR A 155 41.82 -44.64 -12.60
C THR A 155 43.08 -44.77 -13.46
N SER A 156 44.19 -45.22 -12.87
CA SER A 156 45.46 -45.38 -13.56
C SER A 156 46.20 -46.61 -13.07
N PHE A 157 46.54 -47.50 -14.00
CA PHE A 157 47.22 -48.76 -13.74
C PHE A 157 48.44 -48.90 -14.62
N LYS A 158 49.51 -49.48 -14.08
CA LYS A 158 50.76 -49.70 -14.78
C LYS A 158 51.18 -51.16 -14.65
N PHE A 159 51.48 -51.78 -15.78
CA PHE A 159 52.13 -53.07 -15.88
C PHE A 159 53.50 -52.89 -16.53
N GLU A 160 54.51 -53.56 -16.03
CA GLU A 160 55.87 -53.47 -16.55
C GLU A 160 56.53 -54.85 -16.47
N ASN A 161 57.07 -55.32 -17.60
CA ASN A 161 57.92 -56.49 -17.69
C ASN A 161 59.24 -56.10 -18.40
N ASP A 162 60.05 -57.08 -18.79
CA ASP A 162 61.34 -56.83 -19.47
C ASP A 162 61.17 -56.27 -20.90
N GLU A 163 60.01 -56.47 -21.54
CA GLU A 163 59.75 -56.09 -22.93
C GLU A 163 58.97 -54.77 -23.06
N VAL A 164 58.00 -54.52 -22.17
CA VAL A 164 57.01 -53.44 -22.30
C VAL A 164 56.68 -52.76 -20.99
N VAL A 165 56.26 -51.50 -21.11
CA VAL A 165 55.52 -50.75 -20.09
C VAL A 165 54.13 -50.48 -20.65
N ILE A 166 53.09 -50.91 -19.94
CA ILE A 166 51.69 -50.70 -20.31
C ILE A 166 51.04 -49.82 -19.25
N VAL A 167 50.53 -48.67 -19.67
CA VAL A 167 49.78 -47.74 -18.82
C VAL A 167 48.34 -47.70 -19.30
N VAL A 168 47.41 -48.11 -18.44
CA VAL A 168 45.98 -48.09 -18.71
C VAL A 168 45.33 -47.03 -17.84
N LYS A 169 44.67 -46.07 -18.49
CA LYS A 169 43.80 -45.10 -17.82
C LYS A 169 42.35 -45.57 -17.94
N THR A 170 41.61 -45.49 -16.85
CA THR A 170 40.19 -45.87 -16.79
C THR A 170 39.34 -44.70 -16.30
N SER A 171 38.08 -44.62 -16.72
CA SER A 171 37.13 -43.66 -16.12
C SER A 171 36.66 -44.15 -14.75
N GLU A 172 36.19 -43.23 -13.90
CA GLU A 172 35.62 -43.57 -12.59
C GLU A 172 34.37 -44.46 -12.71
N GLU A 173 33.68 -44.42 -13.85
CA GLU A 173 32.55 -45.31 -14.17
C GLU A 173 32.93 -46.79 -14.23
N ALA A 174 34.22 -47.12 -14.43
CA ALA A 174 34.72 -48.49 -14.36
C ALA A 174 34.73 -49.06 -12.93
N LYS A 175 34.54 -48.21 -11.91
CA LYS A 175 34.42 -48.59 -10.49
C LYS A 175 35.52 -49.53 -10.00
N LEU A 176 36.75 -49.33 -10.48
CA LEU A 176 37.91 -50.13 -10.08
C LEU A 176 38.47 -49.61 -8.75
N GLY A 177 38.39 -50.42 -7.70
CA GLY A 177 38.94 -50.05 -6.38
C GLY A 177 40.48 -50.05 -6.35
N LYS A 178 41.07 -49.45 -5.32
CA LYS A 178 42.54 -49.33 -5.12
C LYS A 178 43.33 -50.64 -5.12
N ASP A 179 42.70 -51.75 -4.76
CA ASP A 179 43.35 -53.07 -4.74
C ASP A 179 43.29 -53.80 -6.08
N THR A 180 42.76 -53.14 -7.12
CA THR A 180 42.69 -53.70 -8.46
C THR A 180 44.08 -53.75 -9.08
N LYS A 181 44.46 -54.90 -9.62
CA LYS A 181 45.73 -55.11 -10.31
C LYS A 181 45.51 -55.20 -11.81
N LEU A 182 46.34 -54.50 -12.57
CA LEU A 182 46.45 -54.69 -14.01
C LEU A 182 47.27 -55.94 -14.32
N THR A 183 46.73 -56.78 -15.19
CA THR A 183 47.37 -57.97 -15.73
C THR A 183 47.55 -57.80 -17.23
N ALA A 184 48.69 -58.25 -17.75
CA ALA A 184 48.96 -58.28 -19.18
C ALA A 184 49.58 -59.63 -19.52
N LYS A 185 48.91 -60.42 -20.36
CA LYS A 185 49.37 -61.74 -20.79
C LYS A 185 49.78 -61.68 -22.26
N LYS A 186 51.02 -62.05 -22.55
CA LYS A 186 51.50 -62.13 -23.94
C LYS A 186 50.75 -63.25 -24.66
N LEU A 187 50.18 -62.94 -25.82
CA LEU A 187 49.49 -63.92 -26.64
C LEU A 187 50.50 -64.84 -27.32
N GLU A 188 50.18 -66.14 -27.37
CA GLU A 188 50.99 -67.13 -28.07
C GLU A 188 50.80 -66.99 -29.58
N GLU A 189 51.90 -67.00 -30.34
CA GLU A 189 51.88 -66.96 -31.80
C GLU A 189 51.08 -68.14 -32.36
N GLY A 190 50.18 -67.86 -33.31
CA GLY A 190 49.27 -68.86 -33.88
C GLY A 190 48.02 -69.18 -33.03
N SER A 191 47.84 -68.56 -31.85
CA SER A 191 46.56 -68.64 -31.14
C SER A 191 45.47 -67.87 -31.89
N GLU A 192 44.20 -68.26 -31.73
CA GLU A 192 43.06 -67.59 -32.38
C GLU A 192 43.03 -66.08 -32.09
N LYS A 193 43.31 -65.68 -30.83
CA LYS A 193 43.38 -64.28 -30.42
C LYS A 193 44.58 -63.55 -31.04
N TYR A 194 45.73 -64.23 -31.18
CA TYR A 194 46.91 -63.65 -31.81
C TYR A 194 46.68 -63.40 -33.30
N GLU A 195 46.15 -64.37 -34.04
CA GLU A 195 45.86 -64.22 -35.47
C GLU A 195 44.78 -63.16 -35.72
N ALA A 196 43.76 -63.07 -34.86
CA ALA A 196 42.76 -62.01 -34.92
C ALA A 196 43.37 -60.63 -34.68
N ALA A 197 44.22 -60.47 -33.67
CA ALA A 197 44.93 -59.23 -33.38
C ALA A 197 45.91 -58.85 -34.51
N LYS A 198 46.61 -59.83 -35.09
CA LYS A 198 47.49 -59.64 -36.25
C LYS A 198 46.72 -59.16 -37.46
N ALA A 199 45.60 -59.81 -37.79
CA ALA A 199 44.74 -59.43 -38.91
C ALA A 199 44.14 -58.02 -38.71
N ALA A 200 43.68 -57.69 -37.51
CA ALA A 200 43.19 -56.36 -37.18
C ALA A 200 44.29 -55.31 -37.36
N THR A 201 45.51 -55.60 -36.92
CA THR A 201 46.66 -54.68 -37.05
C THR A 201 47.02 -54.47 -38.52
N ILE A 202 47.09 -55.52 -39.34
CA ILE A 202 47.37 -55.42 -40.79
C ILE A 202 46.32 -54.57 -41.50
N ASN A 203 45.03 -54.84 -41.26
CA ASN A 203 43.93 -54.10 -41.90
C ASN A 203 43.91 -52.62 -41.49
N SER A 204 44.34 -52.35 -40.26
CA SER A 204 44.33 -51.04 -39.65
C SER A 204 45.52 -50.15 -40.04
N LEU A 205 46.72 -50.75 -40.13
CA LEU A 205 47.98 -50.04 -40.37
C LEU A 205 48.55 -50.17 -41.77
N GLY A 206 48.08 -51.13 -42.56
CA GLY A 206 48.70 -51.47 -43.83
C GLY A 206 50.10 -52.09 -43.68
N SER A 207 50.39 -52.74 -42.55
CA SER A 207 51.66 -53.46 -42.34
C SER A 207 51.72 -54.78 -43.12
N SER A 208 52.93 -55.28 -43.38
CA SER A 208 53.15 -56.57 -44.05
C SER A 208 53.02 -57.77 -43.07
N GLU A 209 52.70 -58.95 -43.60
CA GLU A 209 52.56 -60.19 -42.82
C GLU A 209 53.86 -60.67 -42.16
N GLU A 210 55.01 -60.13 -42.61
CA GLU A 210 56.37 -60.51 -42.22
C GLU A 210 56.90 -59.74 -41.00
N GLU A 211 56.11 -58.81 -40.44
CA GLU A 211 56.47 -58.07 -39.22
C GLU A 211 56.19 -58.90 -37.95
N LEU A 212 57.13 -58.86 -37.00
CA LEU A 212 57.00 -59.52 -35.70
C LEU A 212 56.16 -58.65 -34.76
N TYR A 213 55.03 -59.18 -34.28
CA TYR A 213 54.13 -58.50 -33.36
C TYR A 213 54.16 -59.17 -31.98
N SER A 214 54.16 -58.36 -30.93
CA SER A 214 53.94 -58.82 -29.57
C SER A 214 52.61 -58.27 -29.07
N PHE A 215 51.57 -59.12 -29.08
CA PHE A 215 50.26 -58.77 -28.57
C PHE A 215 50.11 -59.16 -27.10
N TYR A 216 49.44 -58.31 -26.34
CA TYR A 216 49.17 -58.51 -24.93
C TYR A 216 47.65 -58.42 -24.68
N GLU A 217 47.10 -59.40 -23.98
CA GLU A 217 45.74 -59.37 -23.45
C GLU A 217 45.75 -58.64 -22.10
N ILE A 218 45.02 -57.53 -22.04
CA ILE A 218 44.93 -56.64 -20.89
C ILE A 218 43.68 -57.00 -20.09
N GLY A 219 43.85 -57.26 -18.80
CA GLY A 219 42.73 -57.55 -17.89
C GLY A 219 42.96 -56.96 -16.51
N PHE A 220 41.89 -56.79 -15.75
CA PHE A 220 41.97 -56.33 -14.36
C PHE A 220 41.62 -57.47 -13.42
N GLU A 221 42.29 -57.54 -12.29
CA GLU A 221 42.08 -58.57 -11.27
C GLU A 221 41.90 -57.93 -9.91
N LYS A 222 40.92 -58.38 -9.13
CA LYS A 222 40.78 -58.09 -7.71
C LYS A 222 40.56 -59.40 -6.96
N ASP A 223 41.35 -59.65 -5.92
CA ASP A 223 41.28 -60.86 -5.09
C ASP A 223 41.31 -62.19 -5.88
N GLY A 224 42.11 -62.28 -6.95
CA GLY A 224 42.18 -63.50 -7.77
C GLY A 224 41.07 -63.65 -8.81
N LYS A 225 40.14 -62.68 -8.92
CA LYS A 225 39.04 -62.70 -9.88
C LYS A 225 39.23 -61.66 -10.96
N GLU A 226 39.03 -62.07 -12.21
CA GLU A 226 39.03 -61.19 -13.36
C GLU A 226 37.81 -60.26 -13.34
N LEU A 227 38.05 -58.98 -13.57
CA LEU A 227 37.04 -57.93 -13.64
C LEU A 227 36.76 -57.61 -15.11
N ASP A 228 35.49 -57.61 -15.47
CA ASP A 228 35.02 -57.20 -16.79
C ASP A 228 34.92 -55.68 -16.84
N VAL A 229 35.78 -55.06 -17.65
CA VAL A 229 35.84 -53.60 -17.82
C VAL A 229 35.60 -53.31 -19.29
N GLN A 230 34.63 -52.45 -19.58
CA GLN A 230 34.31 -52.11 -20.96
C GLN A 230 35.44 -51.31 -21.60
N ASP A 231 35.79 -51.66 -22.83
CA ASP A 231 36.82 -50.98 -23.62
C ASP A 231 36.58 -49.47 -23.75
N SER A 232 35.32 -49.02 -23.78
CA SER A 232 34.92 -47.60 -23.84
C SER A 232 35.42 -46.77 -22.67
N HIS A 233 35.64 -47.39 -21.52
CA HIS A 233 36.15 -46.74 -20.31
C HIS A 233 37.67 -46.81 -20.21
N MET A 234 38.37 -47.42 -21.16
CA MET A 234 39.79 -47.69 -21.10
C MET A 234 40.58 -46.93 -22.17
N THR A 235 41.76 -46.44 -21.80
CA THR A 235 42.76 -45.96 -22.74
C THR A 235 44.10 -46.62 -22.43
N VAL A 236 44.55 -47.47 -23.35
CA VAL A 236 45.79 -48.26 -23.22
C VAL A 236 46.93 -47.55 -23.94
N ASN A 237 48.05 -47.37 -23.25
CA ASN A 237 49.30 -46.88 -23.83
C ASN A 237 50.38 -47.95 -23.60
N VAL A 238 50.93 -48.48 -24.69
CA VAL A 238 52.02 -49.46 -24.67
C VAL A 238 53.30 -48.79 -25.13
N THR A 239 54.37 -48.97 -24.36
CA THR A 239 55.71 -48.53 -24.71
C THR A 239 56.63 -49.74 -24.68
N PHE A 240 57.23 -50.08 -25.81
CA PHE A 240 58.21 -51.15 -25.89
C PHE A 240 59.56 -50.63 -25.42
N LYS A 241 60.22 -51.38 -24.53
CA LYS A 241 61.54 -51.03 -23.98
C LYS A 241 62.67 -51.30 -24.97
N ASN A 242 62.38 -52.01 -26.06
CA ASN A 242 63.30 -52.28 -27.15
C ASN A 242 62.82 -51.55 -28.42
N GLU A 243 63.71 -50.79 -29.07
CA GLU A 243 63.40 -49.86 -30.17
C GLU A 243 62.95 -50.54 -31.48
N ALA A 244 62.97 -51.88 -31.55
CA ALA A 244 62.70 -52.63 -32.78
C ALA A 244 61.23 -53.06 -33.00
N SER A 245 60.28 -52.81 -32.08
CA SER A 245 58.97 -53.51 -32.11
C SER A 245 57.73 -52.67 -31.75
N ALA A 246 57.80 -51.34 -31.78
CA ALA A 246 56.76 -50.50 -31.20
C ALA A 246 55.58 -50.18 -32.15
N VAL A 247 54.41 -50.77 -31.87
CA VAL A 247 53.12 -50.40 -32.49
C VAL A 247 52.05 -50.22 -31.41
N GLN A 248 51.40 -49.06 -31.40
CA GLN A 248 50.32 -48.69 -30.48
C GLN A 248 48.97 -49.00 -31.14
N VAL A 249 48.04 -49.72 -30.50
CA VAL A 249 46.69 -49.97 -31.05
C VAL A 249 45.65 -49.27 -30.18
N LYS A 250 44.83 -48.40 -30.79
CA LYS A 250 43.69 -47.73 -30.15
C LYS A 250 42.51 -47.67 -31.12
N ASP A 251 41.32 -48.07 -30.68
CA ASP A 251 40.07 -48.03 -31.48
C ASP A 251 40.14 -48.80 -32.81
N GLY A 252 40.87 -49.93 -32.83
CA GLY A 252 41.14 -50.68 -34.06
C GLY A 252 42.03 -49.92 -35.06
N VAL A 253 42.65 -48.81 -34.65
CA VAL A 253 43.68 -48.05 -35.38
C VAL A 253 45.03 -48.29 -34.74
N ALA A 254 45.92 -48.99 -35.43
CA ALA A 254 47.28 -49.18 -34.99
C ALA A 254 48.17 -48.02 -35.51
N LYS A 255 49.23 -47.65 -34.80
CA LYS A 255 50.16 -46.56 -35.15
C LYS A 255 51.58 -46.95 -34.76
N ARG A 256 52.54 -46.87 -35.70
CA ARG A 256 53.97 -47.03 -35.39
C ARG A 256 54.46 -45.87 -34.52
N LEU A 257 55.21 -46.21 -33.48
CA LEU A 257 55.94 -45.23 -32.67
C LEU A 257 57.30 -44.93 -33.31
#